data_AF-A0A1G5FHY8-F1
#
_entry.id   AF-A0A1G5FHY8-F1
#
_cell.length_a   1.000
_cell.length_b   1.000
_cell.length_c   1.000
_cell.angle_alpha   90.00
_cell.angle_beta   90.00
_cell.angle_gamma   90.00
#
_symmetry.space_group_name_H-M   'P 1'
#
loop_
_entity.id
_entity.type
_entity.pdbx_description
1 polymer ?
#
loop_
_entity_poly.entity_id
_entity_poly.type
_entity_poly.pdbx_seq_one_letter_code
_entity_poly.pdbx_strand_id
1 'polypeptide(L)'
;MSLGGQFYMSPDRARPSGSIKPRTYRKKGRKEYISASKSKRMSTSKGRRILRLQLGYLKRNLGYIDVLSKEVGLQILKPKVYKELLVITELYRQRKTMFDRRVKRIDD
;
A
#
# COMPACT_ATOMS: atom_id res chain seq x y z
N MET A 1 40.24 -8.03 16.83
CA MET A 1 38.80 -8.40 16.89
C MET A 1 38.04 -7.41 16.02
N SER A 2 37.71 -7.82 14.79
CA SER A 2 36.98 -6.99 13.83
C SER A 2 35.49 -7.16 14.08
N LEU A 3 34.86 -6.15 14.70
CA LEU A 3 33.42 -6.16 14.96
C LEU A 3 32.71 -5.26 13.95
N GLY A 4 31.73 -5.86 13.26
CA GLY A 4 30.59 -5.11 12.73
C GLY A 4 30.73 -4.69 11.28
N GLY A 5 30.93 -5.65 10.37
CA GLY A 5 30.53 -5.45 8.98
C GLY A 5 29.05 -5.08 8.94
N GLN A 6 28.77 -3.81 8.65
CA GLN A 6 27.42 -3.34 8.33
C GLN A 6 26.94 -4.16 7.15
N PHE A 7 26.06 -5.13 7.44
CA PHE A 7 25.27 -5.86 6.47
C PHE A 7 24.40 -4.83 5.73
N TYR A 8 24.93 -4.22 4.69
CA TYR A 8 24.12 -3.68 3.60
C TYR A 8 23.52 -4.90 2.89
N MET A 9 22.45 -5.47 3.47
CA MET A 9 21.60 -6.39 2.73
C MET A 9 21.14 -5.67 1.46
N SER A 10 21.47 -6.21 0.29
CA SER A 10 20.86 -5.74 -0.96
C SER A 10 19.34 -5.85 -0.80
N PRO A 11 18.57 -4.76 -0.97
CA PRO A 11 17.12 -4.74 -0.73
C PRO A 11 16.35 -5.73 -1.62
N ASP A 12 17.02 -6.23 -2.67
CA ASP A 12 16.54 -7.16 -3.66
C ASP A 12 16.35 -8.59 -3.11
N ARG A 13 16.91 -8.91 -1.93
CA ARG A 13 16.86 -10.24 -1.29
C ARG A 13 16.54 -10.20 0.20
N ALA A 14 15.54 -9.41 0.61
CA ALA A 14 15.11 -9.40 2.01
C ALA A 14 14.54 -10.76 2.47
N ARG A 15 14.01 -11.57 1.54
CA ARG A 15 13.55 -12.94 1.81
C ARG A 15 14.47 -13.99 1.18
N PRO A 16 14.54 -15.21 1.75
CA PRO A 16 15.21 -16.34 1.14
C PRO A 16 14.72 -16.60 -0.29
N SER A 17 15.64 -17.06 -1.14
CA SER A 17 15.31 -17.57 -2.48
C SER A 17 14.29 -18.71 -2.38
N GLY A 18 13.22 -18.65 -3.17
CA GLY A 18 12.12 -19.64 -3.13
C GLY A 18 10.87 -19.17 -2.37
N SER A 19 10.91 -18.00 -1.73
CA SER A 19 9.71 -17.41 -1.13
C SER A 19 8.66 -17.03 -2.19
N ILE A 20 7.40 -17.42 -1.96
CA ILE A 20 6.30 -17.15 -2.89
C ILE A 20 6.00 -15.65 -2.88
N LYS A 21 6.13 -15.01 -4.04
CA LYS A 21 5.76 -13.60 -4.20
C LYS A 21 4.27 -13.43 -3.95
N PRO A 22 3.85 -12.51 -3.05
CA PRO A 22 2.44 -12.26 -2.81
C PRO A 22 1.68 -11.91 -4.09
N ARG A 23 0.45 -12.40 -4.22
CA ARG A 23 -0.42 -12.02 -5.33
C ARG A 23 -0.72 -10.52 -5.25
N THR A 24 -0.18 -9.76 -6.21
CA THR A 24 -0.45 -8.33 -6.32
C THR A 24 -1.46 -8.04 -7.43
N TYR A 25 -2.31 -7.04 -7.22
CA TYR A 25 -3.28 -6.58 -8.22
C TYR A 25 -2.82 -5.27 -8.88
N ARG A 26 -1.52 -4.94 -8.84
CA ARG A 26 -0.98 -3.65 -9.31
C ARG A 26 -1.45 -3.27 -10.71
N LYS A 27 -1.40 -4.21 -11.67
CA LYS A 27 -1.86 -3.98 -13.05
C LYS A 27 -3.36 -3.71 -13.12
N LYS A 28 -4.17 -4.52 -12.42
CA LYS A 28 -5.63 -4.37 -12.37
C LYS A 28 -6.05 -3.07 -11.67
N GLY A 29 -5.51 -2.82 -10.48
CA GLY A 29 -5.78 -1.60 -9.71
C GLY A 29 -5.42 -0.33 -10.46
N ARG A 30 -4.28 -0.31 -11.17
CA ARG A 30 -3.90 0.81 -12.04
C ARG A 30 -4.90 1.01 -13.19
N LYS A 31 -5.31 -0.07 -13.88
CA LYS A 31 -6.27 0.03 -14.99
C LYS A 31 -7.61 0.61 -14.52
N GLU A 32 -8.14 0.11 -13.41
CA GLU A 32 -9.39 0.60 -12.81
C GLU A 32 -9.28 2.07 -12.40
N TYR A 33 -8.17 2.46 -11.76
CA TYR A 33 -7.92 3.85 -11.37
C TYR A 33 -7.87 4.78 -12.59
N ILE A 34 -7.07 4.44 -13.61
CA ILE A 34 -6.94 5.27 -14.81
C ILE A 34 -8.28 5.42 -15.52
N SER A 35 -9.05 4.34 -15.65
CA SER A 35 -10.38 4.38 -16.25
C SER A 35 -11.33 5.30 -15.47
N ALA A 36 -11.29 5.21 -14.14
CA ALA A 36 -12.06 6.09 -13.27
C ALA A 36 -11.67 7.56 -13.44
N SER A 37 -10.38 7.87 -13.33
CA SER A 37 -9.88 9.25 -13.36
C SER A 37 -10.06 9.94 -14.71
N LYS A 38 -10.11 9.16 -15.81
CA LYS A 38 -10.37 9.69 -17.15
C LYS A 38 -11.86 9.89 -17.47
N SER A 39 -12.79 9.47 -16.60
CA SER A 39 -14.23 9.57 -16.85
C SER A 39 -14.72 11.01 -16.69
N LYS A 40 -15.26 11.62 -17.76
CA LYS A 40 -15.80 13.00 -17.74
C LYS A 40 -16.93 13.22 -16.72
N ARG A 41 -17.79 12.23 -16.55
CA ARG A 41 -18.83 12.19 -15.51
C ARG A 41 -18.78 10.84 -14.80
N MET A 42 -18.94 10.85 -13.48
CA MET A 42 -18.98 9.63 -12.66
C MET A 42 -20.20 9.68 -11.76
N SER A 43 -21.10 8.70 -11.90
CA SER A 43 -22.20 8.56 -10.96
C SER A 43 -21.68 8.26 -9.56
N THR A 44 -22.46 8.64 -8.55
CA THR A 44 -22.15 8.36 -7.14
C THR A 44 -21.94 6.85 -6.88
N SER A 45 -22.76 6.00 -7.51
CA SER A 45 -22.66 4.53 -7.43
C SER A 45 -21.36 4.00 -8.05
N LYS A 46 -20.98 4.50 -9.24
CA LYS A 46 -19.73 4.14 -9.92
C LYS A 46 -18.52 4.60 -9.09
N GLY A 47 -18.53 5.81 -8.57
CA GLY A 47 -17.48 6.34 -7.69
C GLY A 47 -17.32 5.52 -6.42
N ARG A 48 -18.42 5.18 -5.76
CA ARG A 48 -18.40 4.30 -4.57
C ARG A 48 -17.85 2.91 -4.89
N ARG A 49 -18.20 2.33 -6.04
CA ARG A 49 -17.65 1.04 -6.50
C ARG A 49 -16.14 1.12 -6.72
N ILE A 50 -15.66 2.15 -7.40
CA ILE A 50 -14.22 2.33 -7.65
C ILE A 50 -13.45 2.53 -6.34
N LEU A 51 -13.94 3.37 -5.44
CA LEU A 51 -13.33 3.58 -4.12
C LEU A 51 -13.24 2.27 -3.33
N ARG A 52 -14.31 1.46 -3.33
CA ARG A 52 -14.29 0.13 -2.70
C ARG A 52 -13.19 -0.76 -3.27
N LEU A 53 -13.03 -0.78 -4.59
CA LEU A 53 -11.98 -1.56 -5.26
C LEU A 53 -10.58 -1.06 -4.86
N GLN A 54 -10.34 0.25 -4.92
CA GLN A 54 -9.05 0.85 -4.56
C GLN A 54 -8.68 0.60 -3.09
N LEU A 55 -9.62 0.82 -2.16
CA LEU A 55 -9.43 0.49 -0.75
C LEU A 55 -9.15 -1.01 -0.54
N GLY A 56 -9.81 -1.88 -1.31
CA GLY A 56 -9.54 -3.31 -1.27
C GLY A 56 -8.15 -3.70 -1.79
N TYR A 57 -7.61 -2.98 -2.78
CA TYR A 57 -6.23 -3.19 -3.24
C TYR A 57 -5.21 -2.69 -2.21
N LEU A 58 -5.43 -1.50 -1.65
CA LEU A 58 -4.57 -0.95 -0.60
C LEU A 58 -4.55 -1.83 0.65
N LYS A 59 -5.71 -2.29 1.13
CA LYS A 59 -5.81 -3.18 2.29
C LYS A 59 -4.92 -4.42 2.14
N ARG A 60 -4.96 -5.08 0.97
CA ARG A 60 -4.16 -6.28 0.70
C ARG A 60 -2.67 -5.96 0.64
N ASN A 61 -2.30 -4.89 -0.06
CA ASN A 61 -0.91 -4.48 -0.20
C ASN A 61 -0.30 -4.11 1.17
N LEU A 62 -1.01 -3.31 1.97
CA LEU A 62 -0.59 -2.94 3.33
C LEU A 62 -0.50 -4.18 4.23
N GLY A 63 -1.45 -5.12 4.13
CA GLY A 63 -1.38 -6.40 4.86
C GLY A 63 -0.15 -7.23 4.49
N TYR A 64 0.24 -7.29 3.22
CA TYR A 64 1.48 -7.97 2.83
C TYR A 64 2.73 -7.24 3.34
N ILE A 65 2.72 -5.90 3.34
CA ILE A 65 3.83 -5.11 3.88
C ILE A 65 3.95 -5.32 5.40
N ASP A 66 2.83 -5.41 6.13
CA ASP A 66 2.81 -5.71 7.57
C ASP A 66 3.37 -7.10 7.90
N VAL A 67 3.04 -8.12 7.10
CA VAL A 67 3.63 -9.46 7.26
C VAL A 67 5.14 -9.41 6.95
N LEU A 68 5.53 -8.75 5.86
CA LEU A 68 6.93 -8.61 5.48
C LEU A 68 7.74 -7.84 6.54
N SER A 69 7.19 -6.76 7.08
CA SER A 69 7.90 -5.93 8.07
C SER A 69 8.18 -6.69 9.36
N LYS A 70 7.33 -7.66 9.73
CA LYS A 70 7.57 -8.55 10.87
C LYS A 70 8.70 -9.54 10.63
N GLU A 71 8.96 -9.91 9.38
CA GLU A 71 10.02 -10.86 9.01
C GLU A 71 11.38 -10.18 8.86
N VAL A 72 11.44 -9.01 8.22
CA VAL A 72 12.71 -8.37 7.82
C VAL A 72 12.96 -7.01 8.45
N GLY A 73 11.96 -6.48 9.17
CA GLY A 73 11.99 -5.14 9.75
C GLY A 73 11.76 -4.01 8.74
N LEU A 74 11.44 -2.81 9.23
CA LEU A 74 11.26 -1.62 8.39
C LEU A 74 12.55 -0.83 8.17
N GLN A 75 13.60 -1.11 8.96
CA GLN A 75 14.91 -0.46 8.86
C GLN A 75 15.62 -0.68 7.53
N ILE A 76 15.22 -1.70 6.77
CA ILE A 76 15.74 -1.95 5.41
C ILE A 76 15.25 -0.92 4.39
N LEU A 77 14.19 -0.17 4.71
CA LEU A 77 13.62 0.80 3.80
C LEU A 77 14.45 2.08 3.79
N LYS A 78 14.67 2.63 2.60
CA LYS A 78 15.21 3.99 2.47
C LYS A 78 14.25 4.97 3.18
N PRO A 79 14.76 6.04 3.84
CA PRO A 79 13.92 6.98 4.60
C PRO A 79 12.72 7.53 3.82
N LYS A 80 12.90 7.82 2.52
CA LYS A 80 11.83 8.27 1.62
C LYS A 80 10.71 7.24 1.51
N VAL A 81 11.05 5.96 1.30
CA VAL A 81 10.07 4.88 1.14
C VAL A 81 9.34 4.60 2.45
N TYR A 82 10.06 4.66 3.58
CA TYR A 82 9.44 4.56 4.89
C TYR A 82 8.41 5.67 5.12
N LYS A 83 8.75 6.93 4.81
CA LYS A 83 7.81 8.05 4.87
C LYS A 83 6.59 7.85 3.98
N GLU A 84 6.79 7.40 2.73
CA GLU A 84 5.69 7.09 1.81
C GLU A 84 4.77 5.99 2.36
N LEU A 85 5.33 4.96 3.01
CA LEU A 85 4.55 3.91 3.67
C LEU A 85 3.65 4.47 4.78
N LEU A 86 4.20 5.34 5.64
CA LEU A 86 3.42 5.99 6.70
C LEU A 86 2.28 6.84 6.12
N VAL A 87 2.58 7.67 5.12
CA VAL A 87 1.59 8.51 4.45
C VAL A 87 0.48 7.68 3.80
N ILE A 88 0.83 6.60 3.08
CA ILE A 88 -0.17 5.73 2.43
C ILE A 88 -1.03 5.01 3.47
N THR A 89 -0.44 4.60 4.59
CA THR A 89 -1.18 3.96 5.69
C THR A 89 -2.21 4.91 6.28
N GLU A 90 -1.82 6.17 6.50
CA GLU A 90 -2.72 7.19 7.05
C GLU A 90 -3.82 7.58 6.05
N LEU A 91 -3.45 7.81 4.78
CA LEU A 91 -4.44 8.06 3.72
C LEU A 91 -5.43 6.91 3.57
N TYR A 92 -4.98 5.66 3.74
CA TYR A 92 -5.86 4.50 3.75
C TYR A 92 -6.84 4.55 4.94
N ARG A 93 -6.35 4.81 6.16
CA ARG A 93 -7.19 4.95 7.37
C ARG A 93 -8.27 6.01 7.17
N GLN A 94 -7.89 7.20 6.71
CA GLN A 94 -8.80 8.30 6.43
C GLN A 94 -9.84 7.91 5.37
N ARG A 95 -9.40 7.46 4.19
CA ARG A 95 -10.31 7.12 3.08
C ARG A 95 -11.24 5.96 3.42
N LYS A 96 -10.78 4.97 4.20
CA LYS A 96 -11.61 3.87 4.67
C LYS A 96 -12.70 4.38 5.62
N THR A 97 -12.31 5.20 6.59
CA THR A 97 -13.24 5.81 7.55
C THR A 97 -14.30 6.66 6.84
N MET A 98 -13.90 7.49 5.87
CA MET A 98 -14.82 8.26 5.02
C MET A 98 -15.80 7.36 4.24
N PHE A 99 -15.29 6.27 3.66
CA PHE A 99 -16.10 5.33 2.88
C PHE A 99 -17.16 4.62 3.74
N ASP A 100 -16.77 4.20 4.94
CA ASP A 100 -17.62 3.48 5.90
C ASP A 100 -18.68 4.39 6.48
N ARG A 101 -18.28 5.55 7.00
CA ARG A 101 -19.17 6.55 7.60
C ARG A 101 -19.98 7.36 6.56
N ARG A 102 -19.70 7.17 5.27
CA ARG A 102 -20.30 7.92 4.15
C ARG A 102 -20.11 9.44 4.26
N VAL A 103 -18.99 9.87 4.83
CA VAL A 103 -18.61 11.29 4.96
C VAL A 103 -17.58 11.69 3.89
N LYS A 104 -17.51 12.99 3.59
CA LYS A 104 -16.61 13.55 2.57
C LYS A 104 -15.32 14.15 3.14
N ARG A 105 -15.24 14.30 4.46
CA ARG A 105 -14.08 14.82 5.19
C ARG A 105 -13.94 14.05 6.50
N ILE A 106 -12.71 13.97 7.01
CA ILE A 106 -12.41 13.67 8.40
C ILE A 106 -11.70 14.89 8.93
N ASP A 107 -12.07 15.26 10.14
CA ASP A 107 -11.43 16.32 10.88
C ASP A 107 -10.29 15.62 11.61
N ASP A 108 -9.07 15.83 11.13
CA ASP A 108 -7.83 15.41 11.78
C ASP A 108 -7.37 16.53 12.73
#